data_AF-A0A2G9UDM9-F1
#
_entry.id   AF-A0A2G9UDM9-F1
#
_cell.length_a   1.000
_cell.length_b   1.000
_cell.length_c   1.000
_cell.angle_alpha   90.00
_cell.angle_beta   90.00
_cell.angle_gamma   90.00
#
_symmetry.space_group_name_H-M   'P 1'
#
loop_
_entity.id
_entity.type
_entity.pdbx_description
1 polymer ?
#
loop_
_entity_poly.entity_id
_entity_poly.type
_entity_poly.pdbx_seq_one_letter_code
_entity_poly.pdbx_strand_id
1 'polypeptide(L)' 'MKSHLGHVNAVKYASTCHSYLHAMCPNGNGMTDEIRNAFLNAHNMYRSQIAKGEARNALGGYAPKAARMLKMV' A
#
# COMPACT_ATOMS: atom_id res chain seq x y z
N MET A 1 -43.22 -38.26 -0.83
CA MET A 1 -42.73 -39.34 -1.71
C MET A 1 -41.78 -38.72 -2.71
N LYS A 2 -40.48 -39.08 -2.63
CA LYS A 2 -39.41 -38.90 -3.65
C LYS A 2 -39.13 -37.42 -4.00
N SER A 3 -37.93 -36.91 -4.19
CA SER A 3 -36.55 -37.39 -4.38
C SER A 3 -35.83 -36.08 -4.75
N HIS A 4 -34.64 -35.71 -4.30
CA HIS A 4 -33.36 -36.36 -4.55
C HIS A 4 -32.30 -35.53 -3.81
N LEU A 5 -31.31 -36.20 -3.21
CA LEU A 5 -30.06 -35.57 -2.79
C LEU A 5 -29.39 -34.91 -4.00
N GLY A 6 -29.05 -33.63 -3.86
CA GLY A 6 -28.16 -32.90 -4.75
C GLY A 6 -26.91 -32.49 -3.98
N HIS A 7 -25.87 -33.30 -4.10
CA HIS A 7 -24.52 -32.99 -3.66
C HIS A 7 -24.03 -31.65 -4.25
N VAL A 8 -23.15 -30.98 -3.48
CA VAL A 8 -22.31 -29.82 -3.80
C VAL A 8 -23.09 -28.52 -4.09
N ASN A 9 -22.88 -27.46 -3.32
CA ASN A 9 -21.64 -26.70 -3.41
C ASN A 9 -21.42 -25.86 -2.14
N ALA A 10 -20.34 -26.18 -1.41
CA ALA A 10 -19.70 -25.35 -0.38
C ALA A 10 -19.17 -23.98 -0.93
N VAL A 11 -19.68 -23.53 -2.08
CA VAL A 11 -19.23 -22.34 -2.80
C VAL A 11 -19.96 -21.09 -2.30
N LYS A 12 -21.07 -21.22 -1.56
CA LYS A 12 -21.76 -20.05 -0.97
C LYS A 12 -21.01 -19.42 0.22
N TYR A 13 -19.97 -20.09 0.73
CA TYR A 13 -19.16 -19.65 1.88
C TYR A 13 -17.70 -19.27 1.48
N ALA A 14 -17.43 -19.00 0.20
CA ALA A 14 -16.06 -18.83 -0.29
C ALA A 14 -15.81 -17.55 -1.12
N SER A 15 -16.74 -16.59 -1.19
CA SER A 15 -16.63 -15.45 -2.13
C SER A 15 -16.47 -14.05 -1.52
N THR A 16 -16.31 -13.92 -0.19
CA THR A 16 -15.96 -12.64 0.45
C THR A 16 -14.64 -12.65 1.21
N CYS A 17 -13.94 -13.78 1.26
CA CYS A 17 -12.52 -13.83 1.61
C CYS A 17 -11.64 -13.89 0.34
N HIS A 18 -11.96 -13.06 -0.66
CA HIS A 18 -11.07 -12.82 -1.80
C HIS A 18 -10.50 -11.40 -1.77
N SER A 19 -9.84 -11.04 -0.68
CA SER A 19 -9.01 -9.83 -0.66
C SER A 19 -7.70 -10.00 0.10
N TYR A 20 -7.40 -11.18 0.66
CA TYR A 20 -6.10 -11.42 1.30
C TYR A 20 -4.94 -11.58 0.29
N LEU A 21 -5.23 -11.54 -1.02
CA LEU A 21 -4.23 -11.49 -2.09
C LEU A 21 -4.37 -10.26 -3.00
N HIS A 22 -5.02 -9.20 -2.52
CA HIS A 22 -4.88 -7.91 -3.20
C HIS A 22 -3.86 -7.08 -2.42
N ALA A 23 -2.59 -7.13 -2.83
CA ALA A 23 -1.51 -6.27 -2.33
C ALA A 23 -1.77 -4.76 -2.56
N MET A 24 -2.93 -4.42 -3.12
CA MET A 24 -3.30 -3.11 -3.65
C MET A 24 -4.66 -2.71 -3.08
N CYS A 25 -4.90 -1.41 -2.93
CA CYS A 25 -6.20 -0.93 -2.45
C CYS A 25 -7.24 -0.95 -3.58
N PRO A 26 -8.54 -1.08 -3.27
CA PRO A 26 -9.59 -1.03 -4.28
C PRO A 26 -9.53 0.26 -5.12
N ASN A 27 -9.58 0.09 -6.43
CA ASN A 27 -9.68 1.21 -7.38
C ASN A 27 -11.15 1.62 -7.50
N GLY A 28 -11.48 2.89 -7.25
CA GLY A 28 -12.87 3.37 -7.32
C GLY A 28 -13.07 4.82 -6.87
N ASN A 29 -12.05 5.41 -6.26
CA ASN A 29 -12.02 6.80 -5.78
C ASN A 29 -11.07 7.69 -6.62
N GLY A 30 -10.70 7.25 -7.82
CA GLY A 30 -9.69 7.92 -8.65
C GLY A 30 -8.23 7.71 -8.20
N MET A 31 -8.01 6.94 -7.14
CA MET A 31 -6.68 6.64 -6.63
C MET A 31 -6.20 5.28 -7.12
N THR A 32 -5.56 5.24 -8.29
CA THR A 32 -4.97 4.01 -8.82
C THR A 32 -3.74 3.58 -8.01
N ASP A 33 -3.36 2.31 -8.15
CA ASP A 33 -2.14 1.74 -7.57
C ASP A 33 -0.89 2.51 -8.03
N GLU A 34 -0.87 2.93 -9.30
CA GLU A 34 0.20 3.73 -9.89
C GLU A 34 0.35 5.08 -9.18
N ILE A 35 -0.77 5.77 -8.93
CA ILE A 35 -0.78 7.04 -8.22
C ILE A 35 -0.31 6.83 -6.77
N ARG A 36 -0.78 5.77 -6.08
CA ARG A 36 -0.31 5.44 -4.72
C ARG A 36 1.18 5.19 -4.67
N ASN A 37 1.71 4.43 -5.62
CA ASN A 37 3.14 4.16 -5.73
C ASN A 37 3.94 5.44 -6.05
N ALA A 38 3.43 6.33 -6.90
CA ALA A 38 4.08 7.60 -7.18
C ALA A 38 4.24 8.45 -5.91
N PHE A 39 3.19 8.58 -5.10
CA PHE A 39 3.26 9.29 -3.82
C PHE A 39 4.20 8.59 -2.82
N LEU A 40 4.11 7.27 -2.69
CA LEU A 40 4.97 6.51 -1.79
C LEU A 40 6.45 6.65 -2.15
N ASN A 41 6.78 6.59 -3.44
CA ASN A 41 8.13 6.73 -3.95
C ASN A 41 8.66 8.16 -3.72
N ALA A 42 7.84 9.18 -3.99
CA ALA A 42 8.21 10.57 -3.73
C ALA A 42 8.52 10.81 -2.25
N HIS A 43 7.67 10.33 -1.33
CA HIS A 43 7.90 10.44 0.10
C HIS A 43 9.21 9.74 0.52
N ASN A 44 9.42 8.52 0.06
CA ASN A 44 10.64 7.77 0.38
C ASN A 44 11.90 8.43 -0.18
N MET A 45 11.84 9.05 -1.37
CA MET A 45 12.93 9.82 -1.94
C MET A 45 13.29 11.02 -1.05
N TYR A 46 12.32 11.84 -0.66
CA TYR A 46 12.57 13.00 0.21
C TYR A 46 13.03 12.57 1.61
N ARG A 47 12.42 11.54 2.19
CA ARG A 47 12.87 10.96 3.47
C ARG A 47 14.32 10.49 3.39
N SER A 48 14.75 9.88 2.29
CA SER A 48 16.15 9.48 2.10
C SER A 48 17.09 10.70 2.04
N GLN A 49 16.72 11.76 1.34
CA GLN A 49 17.53 12.98 1.26
C GLN A 49 17.70 13.65 2.62
N ILE A 50 16.61 13.72 3.40
CA ILE A 50 16.65 14.23 4.78
C ILE A 50 17.51 13.32 5.65
N ALA A 51 17.34 11.99 5.56
CA ALA A 51 18.09 11.05 6.39
C ALA A 51 19.62 11.16 6.19
N LYS A 52 20.05 11.42 4.95
CA LYS A 52 21.45 11.63 4.59
C LYS A 52 21.99 13.03 4.93
N GLY A 53 21.10 13.96 5.29
CA GLY A 53 21.45 15.36 5.52
C GLY A 53 21.77 16.12 4.22
N GLU A 54 21.13 15.75 3.11
CA GLU A 54 21.31 16.34 1.78
C GLU A 54 20.16 17.28 1.40
N ALA A 55 19.06 17.25 2.16
CA ALA A 55 17.92 18.13 1.92
C ALA A 55 18.21 19.56 2.40
N ARG A 56 18.07 20.55 1.53
CA ARG A 56 18.26 21.97 1.88
C ARG A 56 17.16 22.43 2.85
N ASN A 57 17.55 23.11 3.92
CA ASN A 57 16.61 23.72 4.85
C ASN A 57 16.29 25.15 4.40
N ALA A 58 15.00 25.54 4.48
CA ALA A 58 14.53 26.87 4.13
C ALA A 58 15.17 27.98 5.00
N LEU A 59 15.52 27.65 6.26
CA LEU A 59 16.20 28.57 7.18
C LEU A 59 17.72 28.67 6.92
N GLY A 60 18.24 27.96 5.92
CA GLY A 60 19.66 27.89 5.59
C GLY A 60 20.30 26.55 5.97
N GLY A 61 21.39 26.20 5.26
CA GLY A 61 22.09 24.93 5.45
C GLY A 61 21.29 23.71 4.97
N TYR A 62 21.62 22.55 5.52
CA TYR A 62 20.99 21.26 5.23
C TYR A 62 20.26 20.73 6.47
N ALA A 63 19.28 19.86 6.25
CA ALA A 63 18.64 19.11 7.32
C ALA A 63 19.69 18.24 8.05
N PRO A 64 19.57 18.05 9.38
CA PRO A 64 20.45 17.16 10.11
C PRO A 64 20.23 15.70 9.68
N LYS A 65 21.30 14.90 9.71
CA LYS A 65 21.22 13.46 9.45
C LYS A 65 20.32 12.78 10.46
N ALA A 66 19.46 11.87 9.99
CA ALA A 66 18.59 11.10 10.88
C ALA A 66 19.31 9.83 11.36
N ALA A 67 19.14 9.47 12.63
CA ALA A 67 19.74 8.25 13.17
C ALA A 67 19.19 6.98 12.50
N ARG A 68 17.86 6.89 12.33
CA ARG A 68 17.15 5.73 11.76
C ARG A 68 15.83 6.13 11.09
N MET A 69 15.91 6.71 9.89
CA MET A 69 14.71 7.03 9.08
C MET A 69 14.26 5.80 8.27
N LEU A 70 13.15 5.18 8.66
CA LEU A 70 12.63 3.99 7.98
C LEU A 70 11.89 4.33 6.68
N LYS A 71 11.89 3.38 5.74
CA LYS A 71 11.14 3.42 4.48
C LYS A 71 9.64 3.18 4.74
N MET A 72 8.78 3.94 4.08
CA MET A 72 7.33 3.72 4.05
C MET A 72 6.97 2.62 3.04
N VAL A 73 5.89 1.88 3.33
CA VAL A 73 5.35 0.78 2.52
C VAL A 73 3.88 1.00 2.21
#